data_AF-A0A2V8DNU3-F1
#
_entry.id   AF-A0A2V8DNU3-F1
#
_cell.length_a   1.000
_cell.length_b   1.000
_cell.length_c   1.000
_cell.angle_alpha   90.00
_cell.angle_beta   90.00
_cell.angle_gamma   90.00
#
_symmetry.space_group_name_H-M   'P 1'
#
loop_
_entity.id
_entity.type
_entity.pdbx_description
1 polymer ?
#
loop_
_entity_poly.entity_id
_entity_poly.type
_entity_poly.pdbx_seq_one_letter_code
_entity_poly.pdbx_strand_id
1 'polypeptide(L)'
;MGRIVGRMQSLAVALGAPGLFLVAFLDSSFLSLPEIADLLVIWMVTQHKARLVLYVVCATLGSTVGCLVMYFLGQKGGDALIRTRFHSASVDRAMAAFRRYGIMAVLIPSILPPPAPFKIFVLLAGVAGIGVSRFTTAIVIGRGARYLAEGVLAVWYGDRAMAFMHANGKTVSLVVVGLLAAGFVGYLLRSKARPA
;
A
#
# COMPACT_ATOMS: atom_id res chain seq x y z
N MET A 1 11.33 13.75 8.35
CA MET A 1 10.67 12.44 8.12
C MET A 1 11.65 11.26 7.94
N GLY A 2 12.69 11.37 7.11
CA GLY A 2 13.58 10.23 6.77
C GLY A 2 14.30 9.53 7.93
N ARG A 3 14.64 10.24 9.02
CA ARG A 3 15.31 9.64 10.21
C ARG A 3 14.42 8.67 11.01
N ILE A 4 13.11 8.92 11.07
CA ILE A 4 12.16 8.05 11.79
C ILE A 4 11.89 6.81 10.96
N VAL A 5 11.68 7.01 9.66
CA VAL A 5 11.46 5.93 8.69
C VAL A 5 12.65 4.97 8.66
N GLY A 6 13.88 5.47 8.58
CA GLY A 6 15.09 4.65 8.60
C GLY A 6 15.27 3.86 9.90
N ARG A 7 14.91 4.45 11.06
CA ARG A 7 14.96 3.76 12.36
C ARG A 7 13.89 2.69 12.50
N MET A 8 12.67 2.94 11.99
CA MET A 8 11.61 1.95 11.97
C MET A 8 11.96 0.78 11.06
N GLN A 9 12.58 1.04 9.91
CA GLN A 9 13.05 0.01 9.00
C GLN A 9 14.16 -0.84 9.64
N SER A 10 15.14 -0.22 10.31
CA SER A 10 16.22 -0.96 10.98
C SER A 10 15.71 -1.77 12.18
N LEU A 11 14.76 -1.24 12.96
CA LEU A 11 14.11 -1.96 14.04
C LEU A 11 13.24 -3.10 13.53
N ALA A 12 12.50 -2.89 12.45
CA ALA A 12 11.64 -3.92 11.86
C ALA A 12 12.45 -5.10 11.31
N VAL A 13 13.57 -4.80 10.64
CA VAL A 13 14.53 -5.82 10.18
C VAL A 13 15.13 -6.57 11.37
N ALA A 14 15.50 -5.87 12.45
CA ALA A 14 16.04 -6.50 13.65
C ALA A 14 15.03 -7.39 14.38
N LEU A 15 13.74 -7.02 14.35
CA LEU A 15 12.66 -7.76 15.00
C LEU A 15 12.09 -8.90 14.15
N GLY A 16 12.42 -8.99 12.86
CA GLY A 16 11.92 -10.05 11.98
C GLY A 16 10.41 -9.94 11.71
N ALA A 17 9.69 -11.05 11.81
CA ALA A 17 8.25 -11.11 11.48
C ALA A 17 7.36 -10.17 12.34
N PRO A 18 7.58 -10.01 13.66
CA PRO A 18 6.93 -8.97 14.46
C PRO A 18 7.19 -7.54 13.96
N GLY A 19 8.42 -7.26 13.51
CA GLY A 19 8.78 -5.97 12.93
C GLY A 19 8.00 -5.68 11.65
N LEU A 20 7.89 -6.69 10.78
CA LEU A 20 7.11 -6.61 9.55
C LEU A 20 5.62 -6.38 9.82
N PHE A 21 5.05 -7.04 10.82
CA PHE A 21 3.67 -6.81 11.25
C PHE A 21 3.45 -5.34 11.65
N LEU A 22 4.33 -4.79 12.49
CA LEU A 22 4.22 -3.41 12.97
C LEU A 22 4.36 -2.40 11.82
N VAL A 23 5.31 -2.63 10.91
CA VAL A 23 5.48 -1.76 9.74
C VAL A 23 4.25 -1.83 8.83
N ALA A 24 3.75 -3.03 8.52
CA ALA A 24 2.55 -3.20 7.70
C ALA A 24 1.31 -2.57 8.33
N PHE A 25 1.18 -2.67 9.66
CA PHE A 25 0.15 -1.98 10.43
C PHE A 25 0.24 -0.47 10.27
N LEU A 26 1.43 0.12 10.47
CA LEU A 26 1.61 1.57 10.41
C LEU A 26 1.46 2.10 8.97
N ASP A 27 1.99 1.38 7.98
CA ASP A 27 1.92 1.71 6.56
C ASP A 27 0.48 1.70 6.02
N SER A 28 -0.32 0.73 6.48
CA SER A 28 -1.73 0.58 6.08
C SER A 28 -2.71 1.42 6.90
N SER A 29 -2.27 1.99 8.03
CA SER A 29 -3.10 2.85 8.88
C SER A 29 -2.90 4.33 8.53
N PHE A 30 -3.00 5.23 9.52
CA PHE A 30 -3.09 6.67 9.30
C PHE A 30 -1.75 7.30 8.85
N LEU A 31 -0.64 6.64 9.19
CA LEU A 31 0.69 7.05 8.74
C LEU A 31 0.85 6.61 7.28
N SER A 32 0.69 7.55 6.36
CA SER A 32 1.03 7.32 4.95
C SER A 32 2.53 7.20 4.78
N LEU A 33 3.06 6.03 5.14
CA LEU A 33 4.36 5.59 4.71
C LEU A 33 4.26 5.18 3.23
N PRO A 34 5.31 5.42 2.43
CA PRO A 34 5.35 5.01 1.03
C PRO A 34 5.71 3.53 0.94
N GLU A 35 4.70 2.66 1.07
CA GLU A 35 4.74 1.21 0.73
C GLU A 35 5.96 0.48 1.27
N ILE A 36 6.31 0.81 2.51
CA ILE A 36 7.49 0.27 3.17
C ILE A 36 7.29 -1.21 3.48
N ALA A 37 6.04 -1.62 3.71
CA ALA A 37 5.67 -3.00 3.94
C ALA A 37 6.05 -3.90 2.76
N ASP A 38 5.70 -3.49 1.54
CA ASP A 38 5.94 -4.23 0.29
C ASP A 38 7.46 -4.42 0.05
N LEU A 39 8.23 -3.34 0.18
CA LEU A 39 9.69 -3.40 0.07
C LEU A 39 10.31 -4.32 1.13
N LEU A 40 9.78 -4.28 2.35
CA LEU A 40 10.25 -5.10 3.46
C LEU A 40 9.93 -6.59 3.25
N VAL A 41 8.73 -6.92 2.74
CA VAL A 41 8.37 -8.29 2.33
C VAL A 41 9.37 -8.80 1.29
N ILE A 42 9.58 -8.05 0.21
CA ILE A 42 10.50 -8.45 -0.87
C ILE A 42 11.91 -8.68 -0.33
N TRP A 43 12.43 -7.75 0.47
CA TRP A 43 13.78 -7.85 1.03
C TRP A 43 13.93 -9.04 1.98
N MET A 44 13.01 -9.20 2.94
CA MET A 44 13.08 -10.27 3.93
C MET A 44 12.92 -11.65 3.30
N VAL A 45 12.03 -11.79 2.31
CA VAL A 45 11.84 -13.04 1.56
C VAL A 45 13.08 -13.36 0.72
N THR A 46 13.70 -12.36 0.09
CA THR A 46 14.95 -12.55 -0.67
C THR A 46 16.05 -13.12 0.23
N GLN A 47 16.21 -12.58 1.45
CA GLN A 47 17.21 -13.06 2.42
C GLN A 47 16.86 -14.44 3.00
N HIS A 48 15.58 -14.71 3.26
CA HIS A 48 15.12 -15.92 3.93
C HIS A 48 13.92 -16.54 3.21
N LYS A 49 14.16 -17.12 2.03
CA LYS A 49 13.12 -17.67 1.14
C LYS A 49 12.21 -18.70 1.81
N ALA A 50 12.75 -19.53 2.71
CA ALA A 50 12.00 -20.51 3.47
C ALA A 50 10.93 -19.91 4.40
N ARG A 51 11.04 -18.62 4.74
CA ARG A 51 10.10 -17.90 5.62
C ARG A 51 9.04 -17.11 4.85
N LEU A 52 8.88 -17.35 3.54
CA LEU A 52 7.87 -16.73 2.67
C LEU A 52 6.50 -16.64 3.36
N VAL A 53 5.95 -17.78 3.76
CA VAL A 53 4.60 -17.86 4.33
C VAL A 53 4.49 -17.03 5.61
N LEU A 54 5.50 -17.11 6.49
CA LEU A 54 5.53 -16.34 7.73
C LEU A 54 5.47 -14.83 7.46
N TYR A 55 6.30 -14.33 6.54
CA TYR A 55 6.34 -12.90 6.23
C TYR A 55 5.06 -12.41 5.55
N VAL A 56 4.53 -13.18 4.60
CA VAL A 56 3.25 -12.86 3.93
C VAL A 56 2.11 -12.80 4.94
N VAL A 57 2.01 -13.78 5.85
CA VAL A 57 0.97 -13.80 6.88
C VAL A 57 1.12 -12.62 7.84
N CYS A 58 2.32 -12.36 8.35
CA CYS A 58 2.55 -11.22 9.25
C CYS A 58 2.26 -9.87 8.59
N ALA A 59 2.68 -9.67 7.35
CA ALA A 59 2.37 -8.45 6.59
C ALA A 59 0.86 -8.30 6.35
N THR A 60 0.19 -9.39 5.98
CA THR A 60 -1.27 -9.40 5.75
C THR A 60 -2.03 -9.06 7.02
N LEU A 61 -1.67 -9.68 8.15
CA LEU A 61 -2.31 -9.41 9.43
C LEU A 61 -2.06 -7.97 9.89
N GLY A 62 -0.81 -7.49 9.80
CA GLY A 62 -0.47 -6.10 10.14
C GLY A 62 -1.27 -5.12 9.31
N SER A 63 -1.26 -5.30 7.98
CA SER A 63 -2.01 -4.47 7.04
C SER A 63 -3.52 -4.51 7.32
N THR A 64 -4.07 -5.69 7.62
CA THR A 64 -5.50 -5.87 7.93
C THR A 64 -5.89 -5.08 9.18
N VAL A 65 -5.11 -5.19 10.26
CA VAL A 65 -5.35 -4.43 11.49
C VAL A 65 -5.22 -2.92 11.24
N GLY A 66 -4.25 -2.50 10.42
CA GLY A 66 -4.08 -1.10 10.06
C GLY A 66 -5.27 -0.55 9.25
N CYS A 67 -5.78 -1.35 8.30
CA CYS A 67 -6.97 -1.03 7.53
C CYS A 67 -8.22 -0.96 8.39
N LEU A 68 -8.35 -1.82 9.40
CA LEU A 68 -9.46 -1.78 10.35
C LEU A 68 -9.47 -0.49 11.17
N VAL A 69 -8.31 -0.02 11.61
CA VAL A 69 -8.21 1.29 12.29
C VAL A 69 -8.73 2.41 11.40
N MET A 70 -8.30 2.45 10.13
CA MET A 70 -8.82 3.41 9.14
C MET A 70 -10.31 3.25 8.90
N TYR A 71 -10.82 2.02 8.75
CA TYR A 71 -12.25 1.73 8.58
C TYR A 71 -13.07 2.30 9.74
N PHE A 72 -12.68 2.05 10.99
CA PHE A 72 -13.40 2.57 12.16
C PHE A 72 -13.30 4.09 12.28
N LEU A 73 -12.18 4.66 11.84
CA LEU A 73 -12.02 6.10 11.79
C LEU A 73 -12.96 6.75 10.75
N GLY A 74 -13.14 6.10 9.60
CA GLY A 74 -14.14 6.50 8.60
C GLY A 74 -15.56 6.38 9.16
N GLN A 75 -15.87 5.25 9.79
CA GLN A 75 -17.19 5.01 10.39
C GLN A 75 -17.57 6.06 11.44
N LYS A 76 -16.62 6.53 12.25
CA LYS A 76 -16.85 7.59 13.26
C LYS A 76 -16.77 9.00 12.69
N GLY A 77 -15.86 9.24 11.74
CA GLY A 77 -15.56 10.56 11.19
C GLY A 77 -16.52 11.02 10.09
N GLY A 78 -17.25 10.10 9.46
CA GLY A 78 -18.24 10.39 8.43
C GLY A 78 -17.67 11.10 7.21
N ASP A 79 -18.56 11.75 6.44
CA ASP A 79 -18.20 12.45 5.20
C ASP A 79 -17.24 13.63 5.41
N ALA A 80 -17.29 14.27 6.58
CA ALA A 80 -16.44 15.42 6.90
C ALA A 80 -14.95 15.04 6.92
N LEU A 81 -14.61 13.87 7.49
CA LEU A 81 -13.23 13.38 7.53
C LEU A 81 -12.70 13.05 6.12
N ILE A 82 -13.53 12.48 5.26
CA ILE A 82 -13.13 12.12 3.90
C ILE A 82 -12.88 13.38 3.06
N ARG A 83 -13.82 14.34 3.10
CA ARG A 83 -13.75 15.58 2.30
C ARG A 83 -12.62 16.52 2.73
N THR A 84 -12.19 16.45 3.99
CA THR A 84 -11.02 17.20 4.47
C THR A 84 -9.70 16.52 4.09
N ARG A 85 -9.67 15.18 4.01
CA ARG A 85 -8.45 14.41 3.77
C ARG A 85 -8.14 14.15 2.29
N PHE A 86 -9.15 14.14 1.43
CA PHE A 86 -9.06 13.77 0.02
C PHE A 86 -9.79 14.76 -0.89
N HIS A 87 -9.31 14.91 -2.14
CA HIS A 87 -9.95 15.74 -3.16
C HIS A 87 -11.34 15.20 -3.53
N SER A 88 -12.33 16.10 -3.68
CA SER A 88 -13.72 15.79 -4.02
C SER A 88 -13.85 14.83 -5.21
N ALA A 89 -13.15 15.07 -6.32
CA ALA A 89 -13.19 14.21 -7.51
C ALA A 89 -12.71 12.76 -7.25
N SER A 90 -11.84 12.52 -6.27
CA SER A 90 -11.43 11.16 -5.89
C SER A 90 -12.47 10.51 -4.99
N VAL A 91 -13.10 11.28 -4.11
CA VAL A 91 -14.22 10.83 -3.27
C VAL A 91 -15.39 10.41 -4.14
N ASP A 92 -15.78 11.24 -5.11
CA ASP A 92 -16.92 10.98 -6.00
C ASP A 92 -16.70 9.71 -6.84
N ARG A 93 -15.49 9.52 -7.37
CA ARG A 93 -15.11 8.29 -8.08
C ARG A 93 -15.16 7.07 -7.17
N ALA A 94 -14.65 7.18 -5.95
CA ALA A 94 -14.70 6.10 -4.98
C ALA A 94 -16.15 5.75 -4.62
N MET A 95 -17.00 6.75 -4.36
CA MET A 95 -18.44 6.59 -4.11
C MET A 95 -19.16 5.93 -5.28
N ALA A 96 -18.89 6.34 -6.51
CA ALA A 96 -19.45 5.72 -7.70
C ALA A 96 -19.05 4.25 -7.82
N ALA A 97 -17.78 3.93 -7.54
CA ALA A 97 -17.31 2.55 -7.53
C ALA A 97 -17.97 1.72 -6.42
N PHE A 98 -18.17 2.27 -5.22
CA PHE A 98 -18.91 1.58 -4.16
C PHE A 98 -20.36 1.32 -4.52
N ARG A 99 -21.06 2.30 -5.11
CA ARG A 99 -22.45 2.12 -5.57
C ARG A 99 -22.58 1.03 -6.62
N ARG A 100 -21.58 0.89 -7.50
CA ARG A 100 -21.60 -0.07 -8.60
C ARG A 100 -21.10 -1.47 -8.23
N TYR A 101 -20.06 -1.55 -7.40
CA TYR A 101 -19.29 -2.77 -7.17
C TYR A 101 -19.30 -3.25 -5.70
N GLY A 102 -19.87 -2.46 -4.77
CA GLY A 102 -19.95 -2.81 -3.36
C GLY A 102 -18.60 -3.14 -2.75
N ILE A 103 -18.47 -4.33 -2.16
CA ILE A 103 -17.22 -4.79 -1.52
C ILE A 103 -16.05 -4.93 -2.51
N MET A 104 -16.33 -5.15 -3.80
CA MET A 104 -15.28 -5.26 -4.83
C MET A 104 -14.56 -3.92 -5.05
N ALA A 105 -15.19 -2.80 -4.68
CA ALA A 105 -14.54 -1.48 -4.67
C ALA A 105 -13.42 -1.38 -3.63
N VAL A 106 -13.36 -2.29 -2.65
CA VAL A 106 -12.25 -2.40 -1.69
C VAL A 106 -11.26 -3.47 -2.14
N LEU A 107 -11.77 -4.63 -2.56
CA LEU A 107 -10.94 -5.79 -2.91
C LEU A 107 -10.00 -5.48 -4.09
N ILE A 108 -10.53 -4.91 -5.19
CA ILE A 108 -9.71 -4.67 -6.39
C ILE A 108 -8.56 -3.70 -6.08
N PRO A 109 -8.80 -2.51 -5.49
CA PRO A 109 -7.71 -1.60 -5.13
C PRO A 109 -6.71 -2.17 -4.11
N SER A 110 -7.11 -3.15 -3.30
CA SER A 110 -6.20 -3.77 -2.32
C SER A 110 -5.15 -4.70 -2.94
N ILE A 111 -5.42 -5.20 -4.15
CA ILE A 111 -4.50 -6.03 -4.94
C ILE A 111 -3.63 -5.14 -5.85
N LEU A 112 -4.18 -4.03 -6.34
CA LEU A 112 -3.52 -3.19 -7.34
C LEU A 112 -2.22 -2.59 -6.83
N PRO A 113 -1.17 -2.52 -7.68
CA PRO A 113 0.12 -1.92 -7.34
C PRO A 113 0.02 -0.39 -7.12
N PRO A 114 1.09 0.23 -6.56
CA PRO A 114 1.19 1.69 -6.52
C PRO A 114 1.06 2.23 -7.96
N PRO A 115 0.37 3.35 -8.23
CA PRO A 115 -0.14 4.40 -7.35
C PRO A 115 -1.66 4.34 -7.12
N ALA A 116 -2.26 3.14 -7.11
CA ALA A 116 -3.71 2.99 -6.95
C ALA A 116 -4.20 3.61 -5.62
N PRO A 117 -5.30 4.41 -5.62
CA PRO A 117 -5.74 5.13 -4.43
C PRO A 117 -6.48 4.22 -3.46
N PHE A 118 -5.82 3.21 -2.89
CA PHE A 118 -6.43 2.19 -2.02
C PHE A 118 -7.04 2.77 -0.73
N LYS A 119 -6.35 3.72 -0.07
CA LYS A 119 -6.72 4.21 1.27
C LYS A 119 -8.07 4.95 1.30
N ILE A 120 -8.43 5.63 0.22
CA ILE A 120 -9.74 6.30 0.13
C ILE A 120 -10.88 5.28 0.14
N PHE A 121 -10.68 4.10 -0.46
CA PHE A 121 -11.67 3.04 -0.46
C PHE A 121 -11.82 2.41 0.91
N VAL A 122 -10.72 2.23 1.64
CA VAL A 122 -10.78 1.74 3.04
C VAL A 122 -11.57 2.69 3.92
N LEU A 123 -11.26 3.98 3.87
CA LEU A 123 -11.93 4.99 4.70
C LEU A 123 -13.43 5.09 4.33
N LEU A 124 -13.73 5.08 3.03
CA LEU A 124 -15.09 5.15 2.52
C LEU A 124 -15.90 3.88 2.82
N ALA A 125 -15.28 2.70 2.89
CA ALA A 125 -15.96 1.48 3.35
C ALA A 125 -16.49 1.64 4.79
N GLY A 126 -15.74 2.35 5.64
CA GLY A 126 -16.16 2.72 6.99
C GLY A 126 -17.35 3.67 7.00
N VAL A 127 -17.27 4.75 6.22
CA VAL A 127 -18.36 5.73 6.07
C VAL A 127 -19.63 5.10 5.49
N ALA A 128 -19.48 4.21 4.51
CA ALA A 128 -20.59 3.48 3.90
C ALA A 128 -21.17 2.36 4.79
N GLY A 129 -20.57 2.10 5.97
CA GLY A 129 -21.08 1.12 6.93
C GLY A 129 -20.99 -0.34 6.46
N ILE A 130 -19.99 -0.69 5.64
CA ILE A 130 -19.81 -2.08 5.18
C ILE A 130 -19.49 -2.98 6.38
N GLY A 131 -20.26 -4.04 6.58
CA GLY A 131 -20.04 -4.98 7.69
C GLY A 131 -18.58 -5.42 7.84
N VAL A 132 -18.05 -5.29 9.06
CA VAL A 132 -16.62 -5.48 9.39
C VAL A 132 -16.09 -6.83 8.91
N SER A 133 -16.89 -7.89 8.98
CA SER A 133 -16.51 -9.23 8.48
C SER A 133 -16.25 -9.24 6.96
N ARG A 134 -17.14 -8.62 6.17
CA ARG A 134 -16.98 -8.54 4.70
C ARG A 134 -15.77 -7.69 4.33
N PHE A 135 -15.60 -6.56 5.01
CA PHE A 135 -14.45 -5.68 4.84
C PHE A 135 -13.14 -6.42 5.14
N THR A 136 -13.04 -7.05 6.33
CA THR A 136 -11.85 -7.78 6.76
C THR A 136 -11.49 -8.90 5.77
N THR A 137 -12.49 -9.67 5.32
CA THR A 137 -12.29 -10.74 4.35
C THR A 137 -11.73 -10.22 3.03
N ALA A 138 -12.27 -9.10 2.52
CA ALA A 138 -11.76 -8.49 1.30
C ALA A 138 -10.31 -8.02 1.44
N ILE A 139 -9.96 -7.41 2.59
CA ILE A 139 -8.59 -6.95 2.85
C ILE A 139 -7.63 -8.13 2.98
N VAL A 140 -7.98 -9.18 3.74
CA VAL A 140 -7.13 -10.36 3.90
C VAL A 140 -6.87 -11.03 2.56
N ILE A 141 -7.90 -11.19 1.72
CA ILE A 141 -7.74 -11.79 0.39
C ILE A 141 -6.84 -10.92 -0.48
N GLY A 142 -7.13 -9.62 -0.59
CA GLY A 142 -6.41 -8.79 -1.54
C GLY A 142 -4.99 -8.43 -1.10
N ARG A 143 -4.79 -8.11 0.19
CA ARG A 143 -3.45 -7.89 0.75
C ARG A 143 -2.65 -9.18 0.82
N GLY A 144 -3.28 -10.29 1.17
CA GLY A 144 -2.66 -11.61 1.12
C GLY A 144 -2.20 -11.97 -0.28
N ALA A 145 -3.05 -11.80 -1.30
CA ALA A 145 -2.70 -12.05 -2.69
C ALA A 145 -1.53 -11.16 -3.16
N ARG A 146 -1.55 -9.88 -2.81
CA ARG A 146 -0.48 -8.94 -3.17
C ARG A 146 0.86 -9.33 -2.52
N TYR A 147 0.90 -9.49 -1.21
CA TYR A 147 2.14 -9.84 -0.50
C TYR A 147 2.63 -11.24 -0.89
N LEU A 148 1.73 -12.18 -1.19
CA LEU A 148 2.11 -13.48 -1.72
C LEU A 148 2.74 -13.36 -3.10
N ALA A 149 2.16 -12.57 -4.00
CA ALA A 149 2.72 -12.34 -5.33
C ALA A 149 4.10 -11.70 -5.25
N GLU A 150 4.26 -10.66 -4.43
CA GLU A 150 5.54 -10.00 -4.16
C GLU A 150 6.58 -10.97 -3.57
N GLY A 151 6.17 -11.77 -2.59
CA GLY A 151 7.03 -12.77 -1.98
C GLY A 151 7.47 -13.87 -2.96
N VAL A 152 6.56 -14.40 -3.77
CA VAL A 152 6.88 -15.41 -4.79
C VAL A 152 7.85 -14.84 -5.82
N LEU A 153 7.60 -13.62 -6.29
CA LEU A 153 8.52 -12.91 -7.19
C LEU A 153 9.89 -12.70 -6.53
N ALA A 154 9.94 -12.39 -5.24
CA ALA A 154 11.19 -12.25 -4.50
C ALA A 154 11.97 -13.59 -4.38
N VAL A 155 11.29 -14.73 -4.21
CA VAL A 155 11.95 -16.04 -4.19
C VAL A 155 12.64 -16.35 -5.52
N TRP A 156 11.98 -16.06 -6.64
CA TRP A 156 12.47 -16.39 -7.98
C TRP A 156 13.47 -15.38 -8.54
N TYR A 157 13.21 -14.08 -8.32
CA TYR A 157 13.95 -13.00 -8.96
C TYR A 157 14.76 -12.14 -7.98
N GLY A 158 14.58 -12.29 -6.67
CA GLY A 158 15.20 -11.44 -5.65
C GLY A 158 16.71 -11.36 -5.78
N ASP A 159 17.41 -12.49 -5.92
CA ASP A 159 18.88 -12.51 -6.03
C ASP A 159 19.36 -11.79 -7.30
N ARG A 160 18.66 -11.99 -8.43
CA ARG A 160 18.96 -11.32 -9.71
C ARG A 160 18.70 -9.83 -9.62
N ALA A 161 17.59 -9.44 -9.01
CA ALA A 161 17.24 -8.04 -8.79
C ALA A 161 18.27 -7.35 -7.89
N MET A 162 18.71 -8.01 -6.81
CA MET A 162 19.75 -7.49 -5.92
C MET A 162 21.09 -7.35 -6.65
N ALA A 163 21.53 -8.37 -7.38
CA ALA A 163 22.75 -8.30 -8.17
C ALA A 163 22.71 -7.17 -9.22
N PHE A 164 21.57 -7.01 -9.90
CA PHE A 164 21.36 -5.92 -10.84
C PHE A 164 21.37 -4.54 -10.17
N MET A 165 20.75 -4.39 -9.00
CA MET A 165 20.78 -3.15 -8.23
C MET A 165 22.19 -2.80 -7.73
N HIS A 166 22.99 -3.79 -7.33
CA HIS A 166 24.38 -3.55 -6.95
C HIS A 166 25.25 -3.11 -8.12
N ALA A 167 25.04 -3.70 -9.31
CA ALA A 167 25.81 -3.35 -10.51
C ALA A 167 25.36 -2.03 -11.17
N ASN A 168 24.06 -1.74 -11.17
CA ASN A 168 23.46 -0.65 -11.96
C ASN A 168 22.68 0.37 -11.11
N GLY A 169 22.83 0.37 -9.78
CA GLY A 169 21.99 1.14 -8.87
C GLY A 169 21.89 2.63 -9.19
N LYS A 170 23.01 3.26 -9.61
CA LYS A 170 23.02 4.66 -10.06
C LYS A 170 22.14 4.86 -11.30
N THR A 171 22.29 4.02 -12.31
CA THR A 171 21.51 4.08 -13.56
C THR A 171 20.03 3.82 -13.29
N VAL A 172 19.70 2.82 -12.48
CA VAL A 172 18.31 2.52 -12.09
C VAL A 172 17.68 3.70 -11.35
N SER A 173 18.39 4.30 -10.38
CA SER A 173 17.90 5.47 -9.66
C SER A 173 17.65 6.66 -10.59
N LEU A 174 18.56 6.92 -11.54
CA LEU A 174 18.43 8.01 -12.51
C LEU A 174 17.25 7.78 -13.46
N VAL A 175 17.03 6.55 -13.93
CA VAL A 175 15.89 6.20 -14.77
C VAL A 175 14.58 6.37 -14.01
N VAL A 176 14.49 5.90 -12.76
CA VAL A 176 13.28 6.04 -11.93
C VAL A 176 12.99 7.52 -11.68
N VAL A 177 13.99 8.32 -11.28
CA VAL A 177 13.83 9.77 -11.09
C VAL A 177 13.42 10.44 -12.40
N GLY A 178 14.03 10.08 -13.52
CA GLY A 178 13.69 10.59 -14.84
C GLY A 178 12.25 10.27 -15.25
N LEU A 179 11.79 9.05 -15.02
CA LEU A 179 10.41 8.63 -15.30
C LEU A 179 9.40 9.36 -14.41
N LEU A 180 9.70 9.51 -13.12
CA LEU A 180 8.84 10.25 -12.18
C LEU A 180 8.78 11.74 -12.56
N ALA A 181 9.92 12.34 -12.91
CA ALA A 181 9.98 13.72 -13.38
C ALA A 181 9.23 13.91 -14.70
N ALA A 182 9.41 13.01 -15.67
CA ALA A 182 8.68 13.03 -16.94
C ALA A 182 7.17 12.87 -16.74
N GLY A 183 6.75 11.94 -15.86
CA GLY A 183 5.35 11.76 -15.47
C GLY A 183 4.77 13.00 -14.78
N PHE A 184 5.55 13.65 -13.91
CA PHE A 184 5.15 14.88 -13.24
C PHE A 184 5.03 16.07 -14.20
N VAL A 185 6.01 16.24 -15.10
CA VAL A 185 5.96 17.27 -16.16
C VAL A 185 4.79 17.02 -17.09
N GLY A 186 4.56 15.77 -17.52
CA GLY A 186 3.39 15.41 -18.34
C GLY A 186 2.07 15.68 -17.64
N TYR A 187 2.00 15.42 -16.33
CA TYR A 187 0.84 15.78 -15.49
C TYR A 187 0.61 17.30 -15.46
N LEU A 188 1.66 18.10 -15.23
CA LEU A 188 1.58 19.57 -15.19
C LEU A 188 1.17 20.17 -16.55
N LEU A 189 1.72 19.64 -17.65
CA LEU A 189 1.36 20.09 -18.99
C LEU A 189 -0.10 19.76 -19.31
N ARG A 190 -0.58 18.56 -18.91
CA ARG A 190 -1.98 18.16 -19.08
C ARG A 190 -2.94 18.93 -18.18
N SER A 191 -2.51 19.33 -16.98
CA SER A 191 -3.33 20.17 -16.09
C SER A 191 -3.43 21.60 -16.58
N LYS A 192 -2.41 22.12 -17.26
CA LYS A 192 -2.41 23.47 -17.87
C LYS A 192 -3.23 23.55 -19.17
N ALA A 193 -3.40 22.41 -19.86
CA ALA A 193 -4.13 22.31 -21.13
C ALA A 193 -5.64 22.03 -20.98
N ARG A 194 -6.18 21.91 -19.76
CA ARG A 194 -7.63 21.87 -19.51
C ARG A 194 -8.11 23.28 -19.11
N PRO A 195 -8.62 24.10 -20.05
CA PRO A 195 -9.31 25.33 -19.66
C PRO A 195 -10.57 24.97 -18.84
N ALA A 196 -10.86 25.80 -17.86
CA ALA A 196 -12.02 25.70 -16.97
C ALA A 196 -13.35 25.70 -17.73
#